data_AF-A0A183E5A4-F1
#
_entry.id   AF-A0A183E5A4-F1
#
_cell.length_a   1.000
_cell.length_b   1.000
_cell.length_c   1.000
_cell.angle_alpha   90.00
_cell.angle_beta   90.00
_cell.angle_gamma   90.00
#
_symmetry.space_group_name_H-M   'P 1'
#
loop_
_entity.id
_entity.type
_entity.pdbx_description
1 polymer ?
#
loop_
_entity_poly.entity_id
_entity_poly.type
_entity_poly.pdbx_seq_one_letter_code
_entity_poly.pdbx_strand_id
1 'polypeptide(L)'
;MAETMENIKSSISRWWAAVTADKLPKPNPARMVTVEELPMYPDEKPHYLEVREQQPLPMQSELASLRRAATQRFGNLGESYHNIEEKSKKAFSATHEFSERLREDYGTLPKAAAITVGGLTGFILGMKRSVFRRFLYAGMGLFTMSAFCYPYETVAIVRTAVEHSKMTWDNFARCEFHSCTNLLKKRPKCNCVSLDE
;
A
#
# COMPACT_ATOMS: atom_id res chain seq x y z
N MET A 1 -19.15 7.06 -17.39
CA MET A 1 -17.97 6.99 -16.48
C MET A 1 -16.70 7.50 -17.16
N ALA A 2 -16.48 7.29 -18.46
CA ALA A 2 -15.34 7.88 -19.18
C ALA A 2 -15.46 9.40 -19.36
N GLU A 3 -16.65 9.91 -19.74
CA GLU A 3 -16.88 11.35 -19.96
C GLU A 3 -16.70 12.20 -18.69
N THR A 4 -17.10 11.67 -17.53
CA THR A 4 -16.91 12.34 -16.24
C THR A 4 -15.43 12.47 -15.86
N MET A 5 -14.62 11.48 -16.23
CA MET A 5 -13.17 11.47 -15.95
C MET A 5 -12.44 12.52 -16.80
N GLU A 6 -12.79 12.62 -18.09
CA GLU A 6 -12.20 13.61 -19.00
C GLU A 6 -12.53 15.05 -18.60
N ASN A 7 -13.77 15.29 -18.16
CA ASN A 7 -14.20 16.62 -17.67
C ASN A 7 -13.49 17.05 -16.38
N ILE A 8 -13.19 16.10 -15.49
CA ILE A 8 -12.44 16.37 -14.26
C ILE A 8 -10.98 16.68 -14.60
N LYS A 9 -10.37 15.90 -15.49
CA LYS A 9 -8.98 16.10 -15.92
C LYS A 9 -8.78 17.46 -16.61
N SER A 10 -9.70 17.86 -17.49
CA SER A 10 -9.65 19.16 -18.15
C SER A 10 -9.81 20.32 -17.16
N SER A 11 -10.71 20.18 -16.19
CA SER A 11 -10.95 21.19 -15.15
C SER A 11 -9.74 21.39 -14.24
N ILE A 12 -9.10 20.28 -13.83
CA ILE A 12 -7.86 20.33 -13.04
C ILE A 12 -6.74 20.98 -13.85
N SER A 13 -6.59 20.64 -15.14
CA SER A 13 -5.54 21.24 -15.98
C SER A 13 -5.71 22.75 -16.13
N ARG A 14 -6.96 23.23 -16.30
CA ARG A 14 -7.28 24.66 -16.42
C ARG A 14 -7.02 25.39 -15.11
N TRP A 15 -7.39 24.79 -13.98
CA TRP A 15 -7.11 25.35 -12.66
C TRP A 15 -5.60 25.41 -12.39
N TRP A 16 -4.87 24.33 -12.68
CA TRP A 16 -3.42 24.29 -12.52
C TRP A 16 -2.74 25.38 -13.36
N ALA A 17 -3.10 25.49 -14.64
CA ALA A 17 -2.60 26.54 -15.51
C ALA A 17 -2.96 27.96 -15.02
N ALA A 18 -4.10 28.15 -14.36
CA ALA A 18 -4.47 29.44 -13.78
C ALA A 18 -3.67 29.77 -12.52
N VAL A 19 -3.29 28.77 -11.72
CA VAL A 19 -2.51 28.94 -10.48
C VAL A 19 -1.02 29.12 -10.78
N THR A 20 -0.48 28.49 -11.83
CA THR A 20 0.91 28.66 -12.26
C THR A 20 1.11 29.61 -13.43
N ALA A 21 0.07 30.29 -13.88
CA ALA A 21 0.25 31.44 -14.74
C ALA A 21 0.99 32.52 -13.97
N ASP A 22 2.28 32.69 -14.28
CA ASP A 22 3.10 33.81 -13.81
C ASP A 22 2.45 35.12 -14.27
N LYS A 23 1.67 35.74 -13.39
CA LYS A 23 1.06 37.06 -13.61
C LYS A 23 2.01 38.22 -13.32
N LEU A 24 3.27 37.93 -12.99
CA LEU A 24 4.26 38.98 -12.79
C LEU A 24 4.56 39.67 -14.13
N PRO A 25 4.62 41.01 -14.16
CA PRO A 25 5.11 41.72 -15.33
C PRO A 25 6.55 41.26 -15.61
N LYS A 26 6.82 40.79 -16.83
CA LYS A 26 8.19 40.44 -17.24
C LYS A 26 9.09 41.67 -17.06
N PRO A 27 10.23 41.56 -16.38
CA PRO A 27 11.09 42.71 -16.10
C PRO A 27 11.58 43.30 -17.42
N ASN A 28 11.30 44.59 -17.62
CA ASN A 28 11.77 45.35 -18.79
C ASN A 28 13.28 45.61 -18.62
N PRO A 29 14.15 45.15 -19.53
CA PRO A 29 15.59 45.32 -19.39
C PRO A 29 16.05 46.78 -19.43
N ALA A 30 15.22 47.70 -19.95
CA ALA A 30 15.49 49.14 -19.93
C ALA A 30 15.14 49.82 -18.60
N ARG A 31 14.50 49.10 -17.66
CA ARG A 31 14.08 49.60 -16.34
C ARG A 31 14.48 48.59 -15.24
N MET A 32 15.67 48.01 -15.37
CA MET A 32 16.29 47.22 -14.31
C MET A 32 17.00 48.20 -13.37
N VAL A 33 16.50 48.29 -12.15
CA VAL A 33 17.06 49.09 -11.06
C VAL A 33 18.02 48.17 -10.30
N THR A 34 19.26 48.61 -10.05
CA THR A 34 20.22 47.80 -9.27
C THR A 34 19.74 47.70 -7.83
N VAL A 35 20.17 46.66 -7.09
CA VAL A 35 19.77 46.42 -5.69
C VAL A 35 20.00 47.65 -4.78
N GLU A 36 20.92 48.52 -5.17
CA GLU A 36 21.34 49.74 -4.48
C GLU A 36 20.43 50.96 -4.75
N GLU A 37 19.67 50.97 -5.84
CA GLU A 37 18.73 52.05 -6.21
C GLU A 37 17.29 51.75 -5.76
N LEU A 38 17.02 50.56 -5.21
CA LEU A 38 15.81 50.39 -4.40
C LEU A 38 15.97 51.33 -3.20
N PRO A 39 14.97 52.15 -2.86
CA PRO A 39 14.93 52.77 -1.55
C PRO A 39 14.85 51.62 -0.53
N MET A 40 16.02 51.13 -0.10
CA MET A 40 16.13 50.35 1.11
C MET A 40 15.53 51.27 2.15
N TYR A 41 14.46 50.80 2.78
CA TYR A 41 13.79 51.53 3.84
C TYR A 41 14.88 52.18 4.68
N PRO A 42 14.89 53.52 4.84
CA PRO A 42 15.87 54.14 5.71
C PRO A 42 15.82 53.35 7.01
N ASP A 43 16.99 53.01 7.58
CA ASP A 43 17.11 52.40 8.90
C ASP A 43 16.55 53.37 9.94
N GLU A 44 15.22 53.49 9.94
CA GLU A 44 14.42 54.18 10.90
C GLU A 44 14.55 53.33 12.15
N LYS A 45 15.48 53.80 13.00
CA LYS A 45 15.58 53.58 14.45
C LYS A 45 14.36 52.80 14.94
N PRO A 46 14.53 51.64 15.59
CA PRO A 46 13.41 50.76 15.91
C PRO A 46 12.33 51.58 16.59
N HIS A 47 11.28 51.91 15.84
CA HIS A 47 10.08 52.45 16.41
C HIS A 47 9.49 51.23 17.09
N TYR A 48 9.82 51.09 18.37
CA TYR A 48 8.98 50.32 19.26
C TYR A 48 7.62 51.01 19.18
N LEU A 49 6.80 50.54 18.24
CA LEU A 49 5.37 50.63 18.41
C LEU A 49 5.15 49.85 19.71
N GLU A 50 5.10 50.58 20.82
CA GLU A 50 4.58 50.08 22.06
C GLU A 50 3.22 49.53 21.67
N VAL A 51 3.13 48.21 21.58
CA VAL A 51 1.90 47.50 21.27
C VAL A 51 1.00 47.85 22.43
N ARG A 52 0.27 48.96 22.30
CA ARG A 52 -0.75 49.37 23.25
C ARG A 52 -1.62 48.14 23.38
N GLU A 53 -1.71 47.56 24.57
CA GLU A 53 -2.61 46.46 24.87
C GLU A 53 -4.02 46.93 24.51
N GLN A 54 -4.41 46.70 23.26
CA GLN A 54 -5.73 47.01 22.77
C GLN A 54 -6.62 46.03 23.49
N GLN A 55 -7.41 46.58 24.43
CA GLN A 55 -8.40 45.83 25.16
C GLN A 55 -9.17 44.96 24.16
N PRO A 56 -9.14 43.62 24.31
CA PRO A 56 -9.50 42.71 23.25
C PRO A 56 -10.94 42.98 22.86
N LEU A 57 -11.16 43.32 21.58
CA LEU A 57 -12.51 43.35 21.03
C LEU A 57 -13.15 41.97 21.27
N PRO A 58 -14.47 41.89 21.51
CA PRO A 58 -15.14 40.63 21.87
C PRO A 58 -14.95 39.52 20.82
N MET A 59 -14.58 39.86 19.59
CA MET A 59 -14.27 38.88 18.55
C MET A 59 -12.86 38.28 18.66
N GLN A 60 -11.90 39.00 19.26
CA GLN A 60 -10.53 38.54 19.42
C GLN A 60 -10.37 37.53 20.56
N SER A 61 -11.26 37.57 21.57
CA SER A 61 -11.29 36.54 22.62
C SER A 61 -11.68 35.17 22.08
N GLU A 62 -12.59 35.12 21.11
CA GLU A 62 -13.01 33.89 20.42
C GLU A 62 -11.90 33.35 19.50
N LEU A 63 -11.20 34.22 18.77
CA LEU A 63 -10.02 33.78 18.00
C LEU A 63 -8.88 33.31 18.91
N ALA A 64 -8.71 33.92 20.08
CA ALA A 64 -7.72 33.52 21.06
C ALA A 64 -8.06 32.17 21.71
N SER A 65 -9.33 31.90 21.98
CA SER A 65 -9.80 30.59 22.49
C SER A 65 -9.60 29.50 21.43
N LEU A 66 -9.97 29.79 20.17
CA LEU A 66 -9.76 28.87 19.05
C LEU A 66 -8.28 28.58 18.82
N ARG A 67 -7.43 29.61 18.87
CA ARG A 67 -5.97 29.44 18.76
C ARG A 67 -5.44 28.58 19.89
N ARG A 68 -5.82 28.84 21.15
CA ARG A 68 -5.37 28.01 22.29
C ARG A 68 -5.83 26.55 22.16
N ALA A 69 -7.07 26.33 21.74
CA ALA A 69 -7.62 24.98 21.52
C ALA A 69 -6.89 24.27 20.37
N ALA A 70 -6.62 24.98 19.27
CA ALA A 70 -5.83 24.47 18.17
C ALA A 70 -4.40 24.15 18.63
N THR A 71 -3.71 25.07 19.30
CA THR A 71 -2.33 24.84 19.77
C THR A 71 -2.25 23.70 20.79
N GLN A 72 -3.25 23.52 21.66
CA GLN A 72 -3.31 22.37 22.57
C GLN A 72 -3.53 21.05 21.82
N ARG A 73 -4.31 21.04 20.74
CA ARG A 73 -4.57 19.83 19.95
C ARG A 73 -3.43 19.48 19.00
N PHE A 74 -2.78 20.49 18.43
CA PHE A 74 -1.68 20.34 17.46
C PHE A 74 -0.30 20.30 18.11
N GLY A 75 -0.14 20.74 19.36
CA GLY A 75 1.14 20.69 20.08
C GLY A 75 1.71 19.28 20.22
N ASN A 76 0.84 18.27 20.39
CA ASN A 76 1.25 16.86 20.51
C ASN A 76 1.59 16.20 19.15
N LEU A 77 1.26 16.86 18.03
CA LEU A 77 1.60 16.31 16.71
C LEU A 77 3.09 16.48 16.38
N GLY A 78 3.75 17.51 16.94
CA GLY A 78 5.19 17.75 16.73
C GLY A 78 6.09 16.58 17.11
N GLU A 79 5.85 15.95 18.27
CA GLU A 79 6.58 14.73 18.68
C GLU A 79 6.27 13.52 17.80
N SER A 80 5.01 13.40 17.33
CA SER A 80 4.63 12.32 16.42
C SER A 80 5.28 12.46 15.05
N TYR A 81 5.49 13.68 14.55
CA TYR A 81 6.15 13.90 13.26
C TYR A 81 7.61 13.45 13.27
N HIS A 82 8.37 13.73 14.34
CA HIS A 82 9.74 13.24 14.45
C HIS A 82 9.80 11.71 14.49
N ASN A 83 8.87 11.07 15.20
CA ASN A 83 8.81 9.61 15.30
C ASN A 83 8.40 8.96 13.95
N ILE A 84 7.52 9.62 13.18
CA ILE A 84 7.16 9.19 11.83
C ILE A 84 8.32 9.38 10.86
N GLU A 85 9.05 10.49 10.97
CA GLU A 85 10.20 10.77 10.10
C GLU A 85 11.33 9.76 10.35
N GLU A 86 11.64 9.46 11.61
CA GLU A 86 12.62 8.43 11.97
C GLU A 86 12.20 7.04 11.50
N LYS A 87 10.93 6.65 11.70
CA LYS A 87 10.39 5.38 11.18
C LYS A 87 10.43 5.32 9.65
N SER A 88 10.16 6.44 8.98
CA SER A 88 10.20 6.51 7.52
C SER A 88 11.63 6.37 6.99
N LYS A 89 12.62 7.02 7.64
CA LYS A 89 14.04 6.89 7.29
C LYS A 89 14.54 5.47 7.51
N LYS A 90 14.13 4.83 8.62
CA LYS A 90 14.46 3.43 8.92
C LYS A 90 13.84 2.45 7.92
N ALA A 91 12.60 2.72 7.51
CA ALA A 91 11.95 1.94 6.46
C ALA A 91 12.64 2.15 5.11
N PHE A 92 13.04 3.38 4.78
CA PHE A 92 13.73 3.69 3.53
C PHE A 92 15.13 3.08 3.47
N SER A 93 15.89 3.15 4.56
CA SER A 93 17.22 2.52 4.65
C SER A 93 17.12 1.00 4.56
N ALA A 94 16.16 0.39 5.27
CA ALA A 94 15.90 -1.04 5.15
C ALA A 94 15.50 -1.42 3.72
N THR A 95 14.66 -0.61 3.07
CA THR A 95 14.26 -0.85 1.67
C THR A 95 15.44 -0.72 0.72
N HIS A 96 16.35 0.23 0.96
CA HIS A 96 17.57 0.41 0.16
C HIS A 96 18.50 -0.80 0.27
N GLU A 97 18.77 -1.27 1.49
CA GLU A 97 19.58 -2.48 1.72
C GLU A 97 18.94 -3.74 1.10
N PHE A 98 17.61 -3.87 1.19
CA PHE A 98 16.89 -4.93 0.50
C PHE A 98 17.04 -4.79 -1.02
N SER A 99 16.98 -3.58 -1.57
CA SER A 99 17.11 -3.35 -3.01
C SER A 99 18.51 -3.68 -3.56
N GLU A 100 19.57 -3.44 -2.78
CA GLU A 100 20.92 -3.86 -3.12
C GLU A 100 21.06 -5.39 -3.08
N ARG A 101 20.51 -6.06 -2.06
CA ARG A 101 20.47 -7.53 -1.99
C ARG A 101 19.64 -8.14 -3.14
N LEU A 102 18.54 -7.51 -3.51
CA LEU A 102 17.72 -7.89 -4.67
C LEU A 102 18.48 -7.73 -6.00
N ARG A 103 19.51 -6.87 -6.03
CA ARG A 103 20.31 -6.57 -7.22
C ARG A 103 21.31 -7.68 -7.56
N GLU A 104 21.73 -8.45 -6.56
CA GLU A 104 22.65 -9.57 -6.72
C GLU A 104 21.90 -10.86 -7.12
N ASP A 105 20.67 -11.05 -6.63
CA ASP A 105 19.85 -12.27 -6.79
C ASP A 105 18.57 -12.05 -7.66
N TYR A 106 18.70 -11.40 -8.82
CA TYR A 106 17.57 -11.04 -9.69
C TYR A 106 16.73 -12.22 -10.23
N GLY A 107 17.18 -13.47 -10.08
CA GLY A 107 16.52 -14.61 -10.73
C GLY A 107 15.29 -15.14 -9.99
N THR A 108 15.31 -15.18 -8.66
CA THR A 108 14.36 -15.96 -7.83
C THR A 108 13.36 -15.07 -7.10
N LEU A 109 13.82 -13.91 -6.61
CA LEU A 109 13.03 -12.94 -5.87
C LEU A 109 11.87 -12.32 -6.67
N PRO A 110 12.05 -11.82 -7.91
CA PRO A 110 10.93 -11.30 -8.68
C PRO A 110 9.94 -12.40 -9.09
N LYS A 111 10.40 -13.65 -9.29
CA LYS A 111 9.52 -14.79 -9.56
C LYS A 111 8.66 -15.14 -8.35
N ALA A 112 9.25 -15.16 -7.15
CA ALA A 112 8.52 -15.36 -5.91
C ALA A 112 7.52 -14.23 -5.66
N ALA A 113 7.92 -12.98 -5.90
CA ALA A 113 7.05 -11.81 -5.78
C ALA A 113 5.86 -11.89 -6.77
N ALA A 114 6.09 -12.34 -8.01
CA ALA A 114 5.01 -12.52 -8.98
C ALA A 114 3.98 -13.56 -8.49
N ILE A 115 4.44 -14.67 -7.90
CA ILE A 115 3.56 -15.70 -7.33
C ILE A 115 2.75 -15.14 -6.16
N THR A 116 3.38 -14.42 -5.23
CA THR A 116 2.66 -13.85 -4.07
C THR A 116 1.63 -12.82 -4.50
N VAL A 117 1.93 -11.96 -5.48
CA VAL A 117 0.99 -10.99 -6.04
C VAL A 117 -0.17 -11.71 -6.74
N GLY A 118 0.10 -12.78 -7.51
CA GLY A 118 -0.93 -13.60 -8.13
C GLY A 118 -1.87 -14.26 -7.12
N GLY A 119 -1.31 -14.83 -6.05
CA GLY A 119 -2.07 -15.44 -4.96
C GLY A 119 -2.93 -14.45 -4.18
N LEU A 120 -2.35 -13.29 -3.83
CA LEU A 120 -3.06 -12.23 -3.12
C LEU A 120 -4.19 -11.64 -3.99
N THR A 121 -3.94 -11.46 -5.28
CA THR A 121 -4.94 -10.97 -6.24
C THR A 121 -6.09 -11.97 -6.37
N GLY A 122 -5.80 -13.27 -6.51
CA GLY A 122 -6.82 -14.33 -6.54
C GLY A 122 -7.61 -14.41 -5.24
N PHE A 123 -6.95 -14.24 -4.10
CA PHE A 123 -7.59 -14.22 -2.79
C PHE A 123 -8.55 -13.05 -2.61
N ILE A 124 -8.13 -11.84 -2.99
CA ILE A 124 -8.96 -10.63 -2.93
C ILE A 124 -10.18 -10.78 -3.85
N LEU A 125 -9.99 -11.35 -5.04
CA LEU A 125 -11.09 -11.63 -5.97
C LEU A 125 -12.10 -12.66 -5.41
N GLY A 126 -11.61 -13.64 -4.65
CA GLY A 126 -12.44 -14.67 -4.00
C GLY A 126 -13.15 -14.22 -2.72
N MET A 127 -12.77 -13.07 -2.14
CA MET A 127 -13.23 -12.59 -0.83
C MET A 127 -14.73 -12.27 -0.78
N LYS A 128 -15.36 -11.96 -1.93
CA LYS A 128 -16.80 -11.64 -2.01
C LYS A 128 -17.72 -12.87 -1.85
N ARG A 129 -17.18 -14.10 -1.81
CA ARG A 129 -17.98 -15.35 -1.79
C ARG A 129 -17.44 -16.34 -0.77
N SER A 130 -18.14 -17.47 -0.59
CA SER A 130 -17.83 -18.56 0.36
C SER A 130 -16.33 -18.88 0.51
N VAL A 131 -15.93 -19.28 1.71
CA VAL A 131 -14.56 -19.66 2.11
C VAL A 131 -13.91 -20.63 1.12
N PHE A 132 -14.67 -21.59 0.57
CA PHE A 132 -14.15 -22.53 -0.43
C PHE A 132 -13.69 -21.83 -1.72
N ARG A 133 -14.45 -20.85 -2.21
CA ARG A 133 -14.07 -20.09 -3.41
C ARG A 133 -12.82 -19.25 -3.14
N ARG A 134 -12.69 -18.67 -1.95
CA ARG A 134 -11.48 -17.93 -1.57
C ARG A 134 -10.22 -18.79 -1.71
N PHE A 135 -10.24 -20.05 -1.28
CA PHE A 135 -9.12 -20.98 -1.48
C PHE A 135 -8.91 -21.36 -2.94
N LEU A 136 -9.97 -21.64 -3.69
CA LEU A 136 -9.85 -21.96 -5.11
C LEU A 136 -9.25 -20.80 -5.92
N TYR A 137 -9.75 -19.58 -5.75
CA TYR A 137 -9.24 -18.42 -6.50
C TYR A 137 -7.80 -18.06 -6.09
N ALA A 138 -7.46 -18.16 -4.81
CA ALA A 138 -6.07 -17.99 -4.36
C ALA A 138 -5.15 -19.06 -4.94
N GLY A 139 -5.57 -20.32 -4.92
CA GLY A 139 -4.83 -21.44 -5.50
C GLY A 139 -4.63 -21.30 -7.00
N MET A 140 -5.66 -20.90 -7.75
CA MET A 140 -5.53 -20.63 -9.19
C MET A 140 -4.61 -19.43 -9.46
N GLY A 141 -4.65 -18.38 -8.64
CA GLY A 141 -3.75 -17.23 -8.75
C GLY A 141 -2.28 -17.59 -8.51
N LEU A 142 -2.01 -18.41 -7.49
CA LEU A 142 -0.69 -18.96 -7.22
C LEU A 142 -0.23 -19.87 -8.37
N PHE A 143 -1.10 -20.78 -8.81
CA PHE A 143 -0.78 -21.79 -9.81
C PHE A 143 -0.53 -21.21 -11.20
N THR A 144 -1.30 -20.20 -11.61
CA THR A 144 -1.10 -19.55 -12.91
C THR A 144 0.22 -18.79 -12.96
N MET A 145 0.59 -18.10 -11.88
CA MET A 145 1.89 -17.42 -11.80
C MET A 145 3.06 -18.39 -11.66
N SER A 146 2.90 -19.48 -10.90
CA SER A 146 3.94 -20.51 -10.76
C SER A 146 4.18 -21.25 -12.07
N ALA A 147 3.13 -21.58 -12.82
CA ALA A 147 3.24 -22.22 -14.13
C ALA A 147 4.00 -21.35 -15.13
N PHE A 148 3.83 -20.03 -15.07
CA PHE A 148 4.54 -19.10 -15.94
C PHE A 148 6.01 -18.92 -15.53
N CYS A 149 6.31 -18.83 -14.22
CA CYS A 149 7.67 -18.59 -13.73
C CYS A 149 8.54 -19.86 -13.65
N TYR A 150 7.92 -21.05 -13.45
CA TYR A 150 8.58 -22.35 -13.22
C TYR A 150 7.80 -23.50 -13.88
N PRO A 151 7.75 -23.57 -15.22
CA PRO A 151 6.92 -24.54 -15.94
C PRO A 151 7.33 -26.00 -15.70
N TYR A 152 8.64 -26.29 -15.68
CA TYR A 152 9.14 -27.65 -15.51
C TYR A 152 8.90 -28.20 -14.10
N GLU A 153 9.16 -27.38 -13.08
CA GLU A 153 8.93 -27.74 -11.67
C GLU A 153 7.44 -27.90 -11.38
N THR A 154 6.60 -26.99 -11.92
CA THR A 154 5.14 -27.07 -11.76
C THR A 154 4.60 -28.37 -12.37
N VAL A 155 5.07 -28.76 -13.57
CA VAL A 155 4.65 -30.02 -14.21
C VAL A 155 5.06 -31.24 -13.37
N ALA A 156 6.27 -31.24 -12.79
CA ALA A 156 6.72 -32.33 -11.94
C ALA A 156 5.84 -32.49 -10.69
N ILE A 157 5.56 -31.39 -9.99
CA ILE A 157 4.70 -31.36 -8.80
C ILE A 157 3.27 -31.77 -9.14
N VAL A 158 2.73 -31.34 -10.27
CA VAL A 158 1.38 -31.72 -10.70
C VAL A 158 1.29 -33.22 -10.97
N ARG A 159 2.31 -33.81 -11.59
CA ARG A 159 2.33 -35.26 -11.85
C ARG A 159 2.35 -36.07 -10.55
N THR A 160 3.23 -35.73 -9.62
CA THR A 160 3.29 -36.41 -8.32
C THR A 160 1.99 -36.23 -7.53
N ALA A 161 1.40 -35.03 -7.55
CA ALA A 161 0.10 -34.78 -6.93
C ALA A 161 -1.03 -35.62 -7.54
N VAL A 162 -1.05 -35.79 -8.87
CA VAL A 162 -2.03 -36.63 -9.56
C VAL A 162 -1.85 -38.11 -9.17
N GLU A 163 -0.62 -38.60 -9.06
CA GLU A 163 -0.35 -39.98 -8.64
C GLU A 163 -0.79 -40.23 -7.19
N HIS A 164 -0.41 -39.34 -6.26
CA HIS A 164 -0.83 -39.44 -4.85
C HIS A 164 -2.34 -39.29 -4.66
N SER A 165 -2.98 -38.43 -5.44
CA SER A 165 -4.45 -38.26 -5.38
C SER A 165 -5.18 -39.51 -5.88
N LYS A 166 -4.68 -40.19 -6.92
CA LYS A 166 -5.22 -41.48 -7.37
C LYS A 166 -5.06 -42.56 -6.30
N MET A 167 -3.87 -42.69 -5.71
CA MET A 167 -3.63 -43.68 -4.66
C MET A 167 -4.54 -43.44 -3.45
N THR A 168 -4.67 -42.17 -3.04
CA THR A 168 -5.54 -41.76 -1.94
C THR A 168 -7.01 -42.01 -2.27
N TRP A 169 -7.45 -41.70 -3.49
CA TRP A 169 -8.81 -41.97 -3.96
C TRP A 169 -9.12 -43.47 -3.96
N ASP A 170 -8.22 -44.29 -4.48
CA ASP A 170 -8.40 -45.75 -4.51
C ASP A 170 -8.48 -46.33 -3.10
N ASN A 171 -7.71 -45.78 -2.16
CA ASN A 171 -7.79 -46.15 -0.74
C ASN A 171 -9.14 -45.75 -0.13
N PHE A 172 -9.65 -44.55 -0.43
CA PHE A 172 -10.98 -44.14 0.02
C PHE A 172 -12.09 -44.97 -0.62
N ALA A 173 -12.06 -45.20 -1.93
CA ALA A 173 -13.04 -46.01 -2.65
C ALA A 173 -13.05 -47.45 -2.12
N ARG A 174 -11.88 -48.04 -1.83
CA ARG A 174 -11.77 -49.35 -1.16
C ARG A 174 -12.34 -49.33 0.26
N CYS A 175 -12.08 -48.30 1.05
CA CYS A 175 -12.63 -48.15 2.40
C CYS A 175 -14.15 -47.96 2.40
N GLU A 176 -14.70 -47.21 1.45
CA GLU A 176 -16.14 -47.01 1.29
C GLU A 176 -16.82 -48.32 0.88
N PHE A 177 -16.25 -49.07 -0.07
CA PHE A 177 -16.72 -50.40 -0.46
C PHE A 177 -16.63 -51.41 0.70
N HIS A 178 -15.55 -51.37 1.48
CA HIS A 178 -15.35 -52.21 2.66
C HIS A 178 -16.30 -51.82 3.81
N SER A 179 -16.59 -50.54 4.01
CA SER A 179 -17.59 -50.07 4.98
C SER A 179 -19.00 -50.54 4.61
N CYS A 180 -19.34 -50.53 3.31
CA CYS A 180 -20.61 -51.06 2.79
C CYS A 180 -20.71 -52.60 2.90
N THR A 181 -19.61 -53.34 2.70
CA THR A 181 -19.58 -54.80 2.87
C THR A 181 -19.48 -55.26 4.34
N ASN A 182 -18.85 -54.48 5.23
CA ASN A 182 -18.72 -54.81 6.65
C ASN A 182 -19.87 -54.31 7.53
N LEU A 183 -20.82 -53.53 6.99
CA LEU A 183 -22.12 -53.35 7.62
C LEU A 183 -22.92 -54.67 7.72
N LEU A 184 -22.51 -55.74 7.02
CA LEU A 184 -23.02 -57.11 7.19
C LEU A 184 -22.17 -58.00 8.13
N LYS A 185 -21.02 -57.53 8.65
CA LYS A 185 -20.22 -58.33 9.61
C LYS A 185 -19.41 -57.43 10.55
N LYS A 186 -19.84 -57.38 11.81
CA LYS A 186 -19.21 -56.65 12.92
C LYS A 186 -17.68 -56.84 12.99
N ARG A 187 -16.91 -55.76 12.76
CA ARG A 187 -15.77 -55.20 13.57
C ARG A 187 -14.77 -54.45 12.66
N PRO A 188 -14.54 -53.13 12.84
CA PRO A 188 -13.56 -52.42 12.05
C PRO A 188 -12.17 -52.47 12.72
N LYS A 189 -11.17 -52.89 11.95
CA LYS A 189 -9.78 -52.44 12.08
C LYS A 189 -9.32 -52.03 10.69
N CYS A 190 -9.84 -50.91 10.19
CA CYS A 190 -9.16 -50.19 9.14
C CYS A 190 -8.07 -49.36 9.82
N ASN A 191 -6.85 -49.87 9.83
CA ASN A 191 -5.68 -49.02 10.05
C ASN A 191 -5.56 -48.11 8.82
N CYS A 192 -6.25 -46.97 8.85
CA CYS A 192 -5.84 -45.83 8.04
C CYS A 192 -4.47 -45.44 8.59
N VAL A 193 -3.42 -45.78 7.85
CA VAL A 193 -2.07 -45.29 8.14
C VAL A 193 -2.15 -43.78 8.13
N SER A 194 -1.99 -43.19 9.32
CA SER A 194 -1.83 -41.75 9.49
C SER A 194 -0.64 -41.31 8.65
N LEU A 195 -0.90 -40.28 7.85
CA LEU A 195 0.11 -39.45 7.23
C LEU A 195 0.92 -38.81 8.38
N ASP A 196 2.15 -39.27 8.60
CA ASP A 196 3.12 -38.57 9.45
C ASP A 196 4.39 -38.31 8.63
N GLU A 197 4.93 -37.14 8.95
CA GLU A 197 5.96 -36.30 8.31
C GLU A 197 7.31 -36.97 7.99
#